data_AF-A0AAE0F9J4-F1
#
_entry.id   AF-A0AAE0F9J4-F1
#
_cell.length_a   1.000
_cell.length_b   1.000
_cell.length_c   1.000
_cell.angle_alpha   90.00
_cell.angle_beta   90.00
_cell.angle_gamma   90.00
#
_symmetry.space_group_name_H-M   'P 1'
#
loop_
_entity.id
_entity.type
_entity.pdbx_description
1 polymer ?
#
loop_
_entity_poly.entity_id
_entity_poly.type
_entity_poly.pdbx_seq_one_letter_code
_entity_poly.pdbx_strand_id
1 'polypeptide(L)'
;MHSIQLSNGMLLAAYNHHKYKLRQRSNLFISTSADRGKTWQVVAKLEQKFAPLTMHHYPTLLQAGCKVYVVYSDHMHGIRIATLKLDFK
;
A
#
# COMPACT_ATOMS: atom_id res chain seq x y z
N MET A 1 -3.29 -5.55 5.72
CA MET A 1 -2.61 -4.26 5.92
C MET A 1 -1.24 -4.56 6.47
N HIS A 2 -0.23 -3.80 6.08
CA HIS A 2 1.10 -3.82 6.68
C HIS A 2 1.62 -2.38 6.80
N SER A 3 2.40 -2.11 7.83
CA SER A 3 3.01 -0.81 8.05
C SER A 3 4.44 -0.96 8.56
N ILE A 4 5.31 -0.04 8.15
CA ILE A 4 6.69 0.05 8.60
C ILE A 4 7.01 1.48 9.02
N GLN A 5 8.00 1.65 9.90
CA GLN A 5 8.65 2.94 10.06
C GLN A 5 9.75 3.08 9.01
N LEU A 6 9.76 4.21 8.32
CA LEU A 6 10.76 4.57 7.33
C LEU A 6 12.02 5.13 8.02
N SER A 7 13.14 5.12 7.31
CA SER A 7 14.42 5.65 7.81
C SER A 7 14.38 7.12 8.21
N ASN A 8 13.45 7.92 7.67
CA ASN A 8 13.24 9.32 8.06
C ASN A 8 12.29 9.49 9.25
N GLY A 9 11.87 8.40 9.88
CA GLY A 9 11.00 8.41 11.05
C GLY A 9 9.49 8.42 10.75
N MET A 10 9.08 8.67 9.50
CA MET A 10 7.67 8.61 9.10
C MET A 10 7.15 7.15 9.13
N LEU A 11 5.85 6.98 9.36
CA LEU A 11 5.19 5.69 9.13
C LEU A 11 4.73 5.60 7.68
N LEU A 12 4.84 4.41 7.10
CA LEU A 12 4.26 4.05 5.81
C LEU A 12 3.32 2.86 5.99
N ALA A 13 2.13 2.93 5.41
CA ALA A 13 1.15 1.85 5.45
C ALA A 13 0.65 1.48 4.05
N ALA A 14 0.52 0.18 3.81
CA ALA A 14 -0.15 -0.40 2.65
C ALA A 14 -1.43 -1.10 3.09
N TYR A 15 -2.55 -0.75 2.46
CA TYR A 15 -3.86 -1.21 2.89
C TYR A 15 -4.87 -1.24 1.75
N ASN A 16 -5.87 -2.11 1.89
CA ASN A 16 -6.98 -2.15 0.95
C ASN A 16 -8.03 -1.10 1.33
N HIS A 17 -8.19 -0.06 0.50
CA HIS A 17 -9.18 0.99 0.73
C HIS A 17 -10.49 0.71 -0.02
N HIS A 18 -11.45 0.04 0.61
CA HIS A 18 -12.69 -0.37 -0.03
C HIS A 18 -13.92 0.04 0.79
N LYS A 19 -15.03 0.33 0.10
CA LYS A 19 -16.32 0.54 0.77
C LYS A 19 -16.88 -0.81 1.22
N TYR A 20 -17.33 -0.88 2.47
CA TYR A 20 -17.83 -2.10 3.11
C TYR A 20 -18.87 -2.88 2.28
N LYS A 21 -19.73 -2.17 1.53
CA LYS A 21 -20.83 -2.77 0.77
C LYS A 21 -20.40 -3.75 -0.31
N LEU A 22 -19.19 -3.63 -0.84
CA LEU A 22 -18.72 -4.45 -1.96
C LEU A 22 -17.82 -5.62 -1.51
N ARG A 23 -17.37 -5.63 -0.23
CA ARG A 23 -16.40 -6.59 0.37
C ARG A 23 -15.20 -6.98 -0.52
N GLN A 24 -14.93 -6.20 -1.56
CA GLN A 24 -13.94 -6.51 -2.57
C GLN A 24 -12.66 -5.72 -2.29
N ARG A 25 -11.55 -6.44 -2.13
CA ARG A 25 -10.22 -5.88 -1.88
C ARG A 25 -9.52 -5.45 -3.18
N SER A 26 -10.23 -4.75 -4.06
CA SER A 26 -9.74 -4.34 -5.39
C SER A 26 -8.84 -3.10 -5.36
N ASN A 27 -8.89 -2.34 -4.28
CA ASN A 27 -8.10 -1.13 -4.12
C ASN A 27 -6.89 -1.43 -3.25
N LEU A 28 -5.70 -0.96 -3.63
CA LEU A 28 -4.48 -1.04 -2.83
C LEU A 28 -3.82 0.34 -2.75
N PHE A 29 -3.81 0.90 -1.55
CA PHE A 29 -3.40 2.29 -1.29
C PHE A 29 -2.16 2.29 -0.41
N ILE A 30 -1.36 3.33 -0.58
CA ILE A 30 -0.17 3.61 0.22
C ILE A 30 -0.33 4.99 0.84
N SER A 31 -0.15 5.07 2.15
CA SER A 31 -0.25 6.32 2.90
C SER A 31 0.90 6.49 3.87
N THR A 32 1.29 7.73 4.11
CA THR A 32 2.31 8.11 5.09
C THR A 32 1.70 8.83 6.28
N SER A 33 2.35 8.73 7.44
CA SER A 33 2.05 9.52 8.62
C SER A 33 3.34 10.09 9.21
N ALA A 34 3.35 11.40 9.46
CA ALA A 34 4.46 12.12 10.09
C ALA A 34 4.26 12.28 11.61
N ASP A 35 3.07 11.98 12.13
CA ASP A 35 2.64 12.29 13.50
C ASP A 35 2.32 11.04 14.32
N ARG A 36 3.09 9.97 14.08
CA ARG A 36 2.97 8.68 14.77
C ARG A 36 1.60 8.02 14.58
N GLY A 37 1.01 8.17 13.40
CA GLY A 37 -0.22 7.49 12.99
C GLY A 37 -1.51 8.22 13.35
N LYS A 38 -1.44 9.48 13.79
CA LYS A 38 -2.65 10.28 14.10
C LYS A 38 -3.34 10.77 12.83
N THR A 39 -2.56 11.23 11.85
CA THR A 39 -3.05 11.63 10.53
C THR A 39 -2.32 10.87 9.43
N TRP A 40 -3.00 10.66 8.31
CA TRP A 40 -2.50 9.86 7.19
C TRP A 40 -2.76 10.59 5.87
N GLN A 41 -1.73 10.66 5.01
CA GLN A 41 -1.82 11.21 3.66
C GLN A 41 -1.60 10.10 2.63
N VAL A 42 -2.50 9.99 1.65
CA VAL A 42 -2.35 9.02 0.55
C VAL A 42 -1.26 9.50 -0.39
N VAL A 43 -0.19 8.72 -0.51
CA VAL A 43 0.96 9.03 -1.38
C VAL A 43 0.96 8.22 -2.67
N ALA A 44 0.29 7.06 -2.69
CA ALA A 44 0.09 6.30 -3.92
C ALA A 44 -1.20 5.47 -3.88
N LYS A 45 -1.75 5.24 -5.08
CA LYS A 45 -2.87 4.33 -5.34
C LYS A 45 -2.36 3.27 -6.30
N LEU A 46 -1.87 2.16 -5.77
CA LEU A 46 -1.24 1.10 -6.57
C LEU A 46 -2.26 0.39 -7.46
N GLU A 47 -3.44 0.12 -6.91
CA GLU A 47 -4.53 -0.55 -7.61
C GLU A 47 -5.85 0.15 -7.31
N GLN A 48 -6.66 0.37 -8.35
CA GLN A 48 -7.92 1.13 -8.25
C GLN A 48 -9.05 0.56 -9.11
N LYS A 49 -8.80 -0.51 -9.86
CA LYS A 49 -9.78 -1.05 -10.81
C LYS A 49 -10.78 -1.91 -10.06
N PHE A 50 -12.04 -1.50 -10.08
CA PHE A 50 -13.14 -2.32 -9.61
C PHE A 50 -13.69 -3.14 -10.78
N ALA A 51 -13.43 -4.45 -10.79
CA ALA A 51 -13.96 -5.39 -11.78
C ALA A 51 -14.12 -6.77 -11.15
N PRO A 52 -15.00 -7.66 -11.67
CA PRO A 52 -15.11 -9.03 -11.18
C PRO A 52 -13.74 -9.71 -11.11
N LEU A 53 -13.50 -10.48 -10.04
CA LEU A 53 -12.25 -11.22 -9.78
C LEU A 53 -10.99 -10.37 -9.59
N THR A 54 -11.07 -9.04 -9.62
CA THR A 54 -9.94 -8.15 -9.27
C THR A 54 -9.83 -8.02 -7.75
N MET A 55 -8.88 -8.74 -7.15
CA MET A 55 -8.59 -8.65 -5.73
C MET A 55 -7.09 -8.65 -5.48
N HIS A 56 -6.67 -7.81 -4.54
CA HIS A 56 -5.28 -7.69 -4.10
C HIS A 56 -5.20 -7.91 -2.60
N HIS A 57 -4.32 -8.80 -2.15
CA HIS A 57 -4.29 -9.28 -0.78
C HIS A 57 -2.92 -9.16 -0.16
N TYR A 58 -2.94 -9.05 1.18
CA TYR A 58 -1.77 -9.20 2.06
C TYR A 58 -0.54 -8.41 1.57
N PRO A 59 -0.66 -7.08 1.41
CA PRO A 59 0.50 -6.29 1.05
C PRO A 59 1.54 -6.33 2.17
N THR A 60 2.81 -6.43 1.78
CA THR A 60 3.99 -6.37 2.65
C THR A 60 4.92 -5.30 2.09
N LEU A 61 5.62 -4.61 3.00
CA LEU A 61 6.45 -3.44 2.71
C LEU A 61 7.89 -3.74 3.09
N LEU A 62 8.83 -3.30 2.26
CA LEU A 62 10.26 -3.33 2.54
C LEU A 62 10.90 -2.03 2.06
N GLN A 63 11.56 -1.29 2.95
CA GLN A 63 12.45 -0.22 2.54
C GLN A 63 13.84 -0.79 2.26
N ALA A 64 14.43 -0.44 1.11
CA ALA A 64 15.82 -0.71 0.80
C ALA A 64 16.47 0.55 0.21
N GLY A 65 17.31 1.22 1.00
CA GLY A 65 17.87 2.53 0.66
C GLY A 65 16.76 3.56 0.41
N CYS A 66 16.80 4.20 -0.77
CA CYS A 66 15.83 5.22 -1.19
C CYS A 66 14.55 4.66 -1.84
N LYS A 67 14.39 3.33 -1.88
CA LYS A 67 13.22 2.68 -2.49
C LYS A 67 12.39 2.00 -1.43
N VAL A 68 11.09 1.94 -1.69
CA VAL A 68 10.18 1.05 -0.98
C VAL A 68 9.59 0.06 -1.97
N TYR A 69 9.66 -1.22 -1.61
CA TYR A 69 9.02 -2.30 -2.32
C TYR A 69 7.69 -2.64 -1.63
N VAL A 70 6.66 -2.82 -2.45
CA VAL A 70 5.36 -3.33 -2.01
C VAL A 70 5.13 -4.65 -2.71
N VAL A 71 5.11 -5.73 -1.96
CA VAL A 71 4.81 -7.08 -2.47
C VAL A 71 3.41 -7.45 -2.05
N TYR A 72 2.60 -7.97 -2.95
CA TYR A 72 1.21 -8.35 -2.67
C TYR A 72 0.75 -9.48 -3.59
N SER A 73 -0.27 -10.22 -3.15
CA SER A 73 -0.93 -11.21 -4.00
C SER A 73 -2.00 -10.55 -4.85
N ASP A 74 -2.01 -10.88 -6.13
CA ASP A 74 -3.04 -10.58 -7.10
C ASP A 74 -3.78 -11.88 -7.43
N HIS A 75 -5.09 -11.85 -7.29
CA HIS A 75 -5.93 -13.05 -7.44
C HIS A 75 -5.79 -13.71 -8.82
N MET A 76 -5.56 -12.92 -9.88
CA MET A 76 -5.49 -13.43 -11.25
C MET A 76 -4.05 -13.69 -11.70
N HIS A 77 -3.08 -12.95 -11.15
CA HIS A 77 -1.72 -12.91 -11.68
C HIS A 77 -0.64 -13.44 -10.71
N GLY A 78 -1.01 -13.89 -9.51
CA GLY A 78 -0.06 -14.38 -8.52
C GLY A 78 0.62 -13.25 -7.74
N ILE A 79 1.92 -13.35 -7.48
CA ILE A 79 2.64 -12.35 -6.67
C ILE A 79 3.09 -11.18 -7.55
N ARG A 80 2.80 -9.95 -7.12
CA ARG A 80 3.22 -8.71 -7.77
C ARG A 80 4.12 -7.91 -6.86
N ILE A 81 5.03 -7.16 -7.48
CA ILE A 81 5.89 -6.18 -6.81
C ILE A 81 5.70 -4.80 -7.43
N ALA A 82 5.49 -3.80 -6.58
CA ALA A 82 5.54 -2.39 -6.96
C ALA A 82 6.75 -1.73 -6.29
N THR A 83 7.39 -0.79 -6.99
CA THR A 83 8.48 0.02 -6.44
C THR A 83 8.02 1.46 -6.31
N LEU A 84 8.15 2.02 -5.11
CA LEU A 84 7.89 3.42 -4.81
C LEU A 84 9.22 4.14 -4.65
N LYS A 85 9.32 5.30 -5.29
CA LYS A 85 10.29 6.34 -4.93
C LYS A 85 9.50 7.39 -4.15
N LEU A 86 9.77 7.49 -2.86
CA LEU A 86 9.14 8.50 -2.02
C LEU A 86 10.14 9.63 -1.84
N ASP A 87 9.73 10.84 -2.20
CA ASP A 87 10.53 12.03 -1.94
C ASP A 87 10.38 12.38 -0.46
N PHE A 88 11.34 11.89 0.33
CA PHE A 88 11.44 12.23 1.74
C PHE A 88 12.05 13.62 1.85
N LYS A 89 11.21 14.65 1.94
CA LYS A 89 11.63 15.98 2.39
C LYS A 89 11.91 15.97 3.88
#